data_AF-A0A2A6B892-F1
#
_entry.id   AF-A0A2A6B892-F1
#
_cell.length_a   1.000
_cell.length_b   1.000
_cell.length_c   1.000
_cell.angle_alpha   90.00
_cell.angle_beta   90.00
_cell.angle_gamma   90.00
#
_symmetry.space_group_name_H-M   'P 1'
#
loop_
_entity.id
_entity.type
_entity.pdbx_description
1 polymer ?
#
loop_
_entity_poly.entity_id
_entity_poly.type
_entity_poly.pdbx_seq_one_letter_code
_entity_poly.pdbx_strand_id
1 'polypeptide(L)'
;MHNLPQSACAPYGIESHYFALNFCCRSNNDGFLPLITRLWANSPADIVHHFYFWNVIFEGAIPRLLEHGPYAYVGLERKENLTWSEDGTEISQSARIQSIHGTLVLLNLVTNVQRIDEIHCAQHRLCIVFLARNCQGNAHIVAKKGVSMISLIMLKAAALITGARPLQAVAAVDLLFHSYNDPLISLQQSSLTKTALSILGGTLFGTRIPDQPKFAGLMPHHNNSIEPEFRVNTGQGSIDDITKVISYGDTTDLNIGKVAGCNEGGMNQPFLSSDSKLCIFISYVGRSFNLKFHRKDSFERVPSYVLASIRKSTTQMLIRLTECVRRMRRGSCFSLFENNGSGLLSYLDDVIYPQCIPSEHELLSRNMNYDMKRMIVFSRLDKIPLLAFISPPHMLWAPRGSELDLHRNASRQKEASTHRMGGKSGYRQASPMRWYRFFGSTSKCSCTMIAYCCVK
;
A
#
# COMPACT_ATOMS: atom_id res chain seq x y z
N MET A 1 0.43 -35.44 -33.16
CA MET A 1 0.70 -34.01 -33.37
C MET A 1 -0.61 -33.33 -33.72
N HIS A 2 -1.28 -32.73 -32.75
CA HIS A 2 -2.49 -31.94 -33.03
C HIS A 2 -2.07 -30.61 -33.66
N ASN A 3 -2.76 -30.23 -34.74
CA ASN A 3 -2.57 -28.98 -35.45
C ASN A 3 -2.78 -27.80 -34.49
N LEU A 4 -1.69 -27.21 -34.00
CA LEU A 4 -1.76 -25.90 -33.36
C LEU A 4 -2.21 -24.89 -34.44
N PRO A 5 -3.21 -24.04 -34.15
CA PRO A 5 -3.72 -23.07 -35.13
C PRO A 5 -2.59 -22.12 -35.52
N GLN A 6 -2.20 -22.16 -36.81
CA GLN A 6 -1.11 -21.34 -37.40
C GLN A 6 -1.42 -19.84 -37.46
N SER A 7 -2.57 -19.37 -36.95
CA SER A 7 -3.13 -18.06 -37.30
C SER A 7 -2.92 -16.94 -36.27
N ALA A 8 -2.31 -17.18 -35.10
CA ALA A 8 -2.33 -16.17 -34.02
C ALA A 8 -1.06 -15.29 -33.88
N CYS A 9 0.06 -15.59 -34.54
CA CYS A 9 1.32 -14.85 -34.32
C CYS A 9 2.03 -14.46 -35.62
N ALA A 10 1.55 -13.44 -36.35
CA ALA A 10 2.25 -12.82 -37.49
C ALA A 10 2.21 -11.28 -37.38
N PRO A 11 3.38 -10.61 -37.32
CA PRO A 11 4.08 -10.19 -38.56
C PRO A 11 5.60 -10.46 -38.54
N TYR A 12 6.05 -11.34 -37.66
CA TYR A 12 7.44 -11.64 -37.42
C TYR A 12 7.92 -12.73 -38.40
N GLY A 13 9.08 -12.55 -39.05
CA GLY A 13 9.69 -13.57 -39.91
C GLY A 13 9.82 -14.94 -39.23
N ILE A 14 9.99 -16.02 -40.00
CA ILE A 14 9.94 -17.42 -39.51
C ILE A 14 10.83 -17.63 -38.27
N GLU A 15 12.01 -17.04 -38.21
CA GLU A 15 12.91 -17.13 -37.05
C GLU A 15 12.33 -16.47 -35.78
N SER A 16 11.72 -15.30 -35.93
CA SER A 16 11.09 -14.58 -34.82
C SER A 16 9.81 -15.26 -34.32
N HIS A 17 9.15 -16.08 -35.14
CA HIS A 17 8.02 -16.92 -34.69
C HIS A 17 8.47 -18.04 -33.75
N TYR A 18 9.56 -18.75 -34.07
CA TYR A 18 10.15 -19.75 -33.17
C TYR A 18 10.62 -19.14 -31.86
N PHE A 19 11.20 -17.95 -31.92
CA PHE A 19 11.63 -17.25 -30.72
C PHE A 19 10.45 -16.88 -29.84
N ALA A 20 9.38 -16.29 -30.38
CA ALA A 20 8.18 -15.91 -29.63
C ALA A 20 7.52 -17.11 -28.92
N LEU A 21 7.43 -18.27 -29.58
CA LEU A 21 6.85 -19.49 -28.99
C LEU A 21 7.62 -19.99 -27.77
N ASN A 22 8.90 -19.67 -27.63
CA ASN A 22 9.69 -20.04 -26.46
C ASN A 22 9.43 -19.13 -25.26
N PHE A 23 8.84 -17.95 -25.46
CA PHE A 23 8.48 -17.05 -24.37
C PHE A 23 7.09 -17.33 -23.80
N CYS A 24 6.17 -17.94 -24.56
CA CYS A 24 4.82 -18.21 -24.04
C CYS A 24 4.82 -19.13 -22.81
N CYS A 25 3.96 -18.83 -21.85
CA CYS A 25 3.70 -19.72 -20.72
C CYS A 25 2.81 -20.88 -21.16
N ARG A 26 3.25 -22.13 -21.04
CA ARG A 26 2.45 -23.30 -21.45
C ARG A 26 2.81 -24.53 -20.62
N SER A 27 1.98 -25.55 -20.66
CA SER A 27 2.35 -26.91 -20.24
C SER A 27 2.64 -27.75 -21.46
N ASN A 28 3.66 -28.61 -21.37
CA ASN A 28 3.82 -29.70 -22.34
C ASN A 28 2.82 -30.83 -22.01
N ASN A 29 2.60 -31.73 -22.97
CA ASN A 29 1.68 -32.87 -22.83
C ASN A 29 2.13 -33.90 -21.77
N ASP A 30 3.41 -33.88 -21.42
CA ASP A 30 4.03 -34.71 -20.38
C ASP A 30 3.91 -34.08 -18.97
N GLY A 31 3.26 -32.91 -18.86
CA GLY A 31 3.12 -32.16 -17.61
C GLY A 31 4.37 -31.35 -17.24
N PHE A 32 5.44 -31.40 -18.02
CA PHE A 32 6.63 -30.59 -17.77
C PHE A 32 6.41 -29.14 -18.21
N LEU A 33 6.90 -28.21 -17.41
CA LEU A 33 6.90 -26.78 -17.72
C LEU A 33 8.12 -26.45 -18.61
N PRO A 34 7.93 -25.81 -19.77
CA PRO A 34 9.03 -25.23 -20.55
C PRO A 34 9.84 -24.26 -19.70
N LEU A 35 11.09 -24.00 -20.12
CA LEU A 35 12.03 -23.19 -19.36
C LEU A 35 11.43 -21.86 -18.88
N ILE A 36 10.82 -21.08 -19.77
CA ILE A 36 10.25 -19.77 -19.40
C ILE A 36 9.09 -19.91 -18.40
N THR A 37 8.20 -20.90 -18.58
CA THR A 37 7.11 -21.14 -17.61
C THR A 37 7.66 -21.56 -16.26
N ARG A 38 8.71 -22.38 -16.24
CA ARG A 38 9.40 -22.81 -15.01
C ARG A 38 10.08 -21.64 -14.31
N LEU A 39 10.78 -20.77 -15.03
CA LEU A 39 11.44 -19.58 -14.47
C LEU A 39 10.43 -18.54 -13.98
N TRP A 40 9.29 -18.40 -14.66
CA TRP A 40 8.20 -17.53 -14.20
C TRP A 40 7.51 -18.08 -12.94
N ALA A 41 7.27 -19.39 -12.90
CA ALA A 41 6.64 -20.04 -11.75
C ALA A 41 7.56 -20.13 -10.52
N ASN A 42 8.87 -20.22 -10.75
CA ASN A 42 9.90 -20.27 -9.72
C ASN A 42 11.09 -19.40 -10.15
N SER A 43 11.04 -18.12 -9.78
CA SER A 43 12.09 -17.15 -10.14
C SER A 43 13.44 -17.62 -9.61
N PRO A 44 14.49 -17.68 -10.46
CA PRO A 44 15.83 -18.04 -10.01
C PRO A 44 16.52 -16.91 -9.25
N ALA A 45 15.97 -15.69 -9.29
CA ALA A 45 16.55 -14.52 -8.64
C ALA A 45 16.07 -14.41 -7.20
N ASP A 46 17.01 -14.21 -6.27
CA ASP A 46 16.70 -13.88 -4.88
C ASP A 46 16.13 -12.47 -4.78
N ILE A 47 14.93 -12.35 -4.22
CA ILE A 47 14.30 -11.06 -3.96
C ILE A 47 14.67 -10.64 -2.54
N VAL A 48 15.46 -9.57 -2.38
CA VAL A 48 15.85 -9.08 -1.06
C VAL A 48 15.02 -7.85 -0.68
N HIS A 49 14.25 -7.96 0.39
CA HIS A 49 13.50 -6.85 0.97
C HIS A 49 14.31 -6.21 2.09
N HIS A 50 14.60 -4.91 1.95
CA HIS A 50 15.19 -4.10 3.01
C HIS A 50 14.11 -3.24 3.66
N PHE A 51 13.81 -3.51 4.93
CA PHE A 51 12.92 -2.69 5.73
C PHE A 51 13.72 -1.65 6.52
N TYR A 52 13.18 -0.43 6.55
CA TYR A 52 13.68 0.68 7.35
C TYR A 52 12.52 1.18 8.21
N PHE A 53 12.78 1.45 9.47
CA PHE A 53 11.80 1.96 10.43
C PHE A 53 12.19 3.35 10.90
N TRP A 54 11.20 4.16 11.27
CA TRP A 54 11.43 5.48 11.85
C TRP A 54 11.01 5.46 13.30
N ASN A 55 11.99 5.41 14.21
CA ASN A 55 11.76 5.55 15.64
C ASN A 55 11.36 6.97 15.97
N VAL A 56 10.23 7.10 16.65
CA VAL A 56 9.67 8.39 17.05
C VAL A 56 10.29 8.81 18.38
N ILE A 57 10.97 9.95 18.37
CA ILE A 57 11.49 10.62 19.56
C ILE A 57 10.62 11.87 19.80
N PHE A 58 9.92 11.89 20.92
CA PHE A 58 9.11 13.04 21.32
C PHE A 58 9.95 13.98 22.20
N GLU A 59 10.41 15.07 21.60
CA GLU A 59 11.02 16.23 22.29
C GLU A 59 10.12 17.46 22.09
N GLY A 60 8.89 17.39 22.59
CA GLY A 60 7.89 18.46 22.45
C GLY A 60 6.89 18.24 21.31
N ALA A 61 6.49 19.31 20.64
CA ALA A 61 5.36 19.31 19.70
C ALA A 61 5.70 18.75 18.29
N ILE A 62 6.97 18.72 17.90
CA ILE A 62 7.40 18.24 16.57
C ILE A 62 8.08 16.88 16.75
N PRO A 63 7.52 15.79 16.18
CA PRO A 63 8.15 14.49 16.30
C PRO A 63 9.49 14.48 15.55
N ARG A 64 10.55 14.02 16.22
CA ARG A 64 11.82 13.69 15.56
C ARG A 64 11.80 12.22 15.19
N LEU A 65 12.22 11.92 13.97
CA LEU A 65 12.25 10.57 13.45
C LEU A 65 13.70 10.15 13.26
N LEU A 66 14.10 9.03 13.87
CA LEU A 66 15.39 8.40 13.67
C LEU A 66 15.20 7.14 12.83
N GLU A 67 15.90 7.05 11.70
CA GLU A 67 15.83 5.86 10.85
C GLU A 67 16.66 4.70 11.42
N HIS A 68 16.10 3.50 11.40
CA HIS A 68 16.73 2.25 11.79
C HIS A 68 16.60 1.22 10.67
N GLY A 69 17.71 0.58 10.30
CA GLY A 69 17.77 -0.43 9.25
C GLY A 69 19.15 -0.48 8.57
N PRO A 70 19.29 -1.26 7.47
CA PRO A 70 18.26 -2.13 6.89
C PRO A 70 18.02 -3.40 7.72
N TYR A 71 16.77 -3.85 7.75
CA TYR A 71 16.39 -5.21 8.15
C TYR A 71 16.17 -6.01 6.86
N ALA A 72 17.08 -6.92 6.55
CA ALA A 72 17.07 -7.67 5.29
C ALA A 72 16.34 -9.02 5.42
N TYR A 73 15.44 -9.29 4.47
CA TYR A 73 14.74 -10.56 4.33
C TYR A 73 14.80 -11.01 2.89
N VAL A 74 15.04 -12.30 2.68
CA VAL A 74 14.95 -12.91 1.35
C VAL A 74 13.52 -13.38 1.17
N GLY A 75 12.84 -12.79 0.21
CA GLY A 75 11.55 -13.23 -0.29
C GLY A 75 11.74 -14.38 -1.26
N LEU A 76 11.08 -15.48 -0.97
CA LEU A 76 10.86 -16.58 -1.91
C LEU A 76 9.41 -16.50 -2.37
N GLU A 77 9.22 -16.39 -3.67
CA GLU A 77 7.92 -16.44 -4.30
C GLU A 77 7.86 -17.66 -5.19
N ARG A 78 6.85 -18.51 -4.97
CA ARG A 78 6.58 -19.66 -5.82
C ARG A 78 5.12 -19.65 -6.25
N LYS A 79 4.90 -19.78 -7.56
CA LYS A 79 3.56 -19.95 -8.11
C LYS A 79 3.16 -21.42 -8.01
N GLU A 80 2.03 -21.67 -7.37
CA GLU A 80 1.45 -22.99 -7.11
C GLU A 80 0.08 -23.10 -7.77
N ASN A 81 -0.45 -24.32 -7.86
CA ASN A 81 -1.78 -24.62 -8.41
C ASN A 81 -2.00 -24.06 -9.82
N LEU A 82 -1.01 -24.18 -10.70
CA LEU A 82 -1.12 -23.76 -12.10
C LEU A 82 -2.23 -24.55 -12.79
N THR A 83 -3.24 -23.85 -13.29
CA THR A 83 -4.32 -24.42 -14.11
C THR A 83 -4.40 -23.65 -15.42
N TRP A 84 -4.43 -24.37 -16.54
CA TRP A 84 -4.52 -23.77 -17.87
C TRP A 84 -5.98 -23.75 -18.33
N SER A 85 -6.36 -22.69 -19.05
CA SER A 85 -7.62 -22.68 -19.80
C SER A 85 -7.60 -23.73 -20.92
N GLU A 86 -8.79 -24.14 -21.38
CA GLU A 86 -8.93 -25.16 -22.44
C GLU A 86 -8.26 -24.75 -23.76
N ASP A 87 -8.23 -23.45 -24.06
CA ASP A 87 -7.59 -22.87 -25.25
C ASP A 87 -6.08 -22.57 -25.06
N GLY A 88 -5.58 -22.71 -23.82
CA GLY A 88 -4.19 -22.41 -23.45
C GLY A 88 -3.84 -20.92 -23.41
N THR A 89 -4.82 -20.01 -23.56
CA THR A 89 -4.56 -18.56 -23.57
C THR A 89 -4.42 -17.95 -22.18
N GLU A 90 -4.87 -18.66 -21.14
CA GLU A 90 -4.85 -18.20 -19.76
C GLU A 90 -4.26 -19.25 -18.80
N ILE A 91 -3.67 -18.76 -17.72
CA ILE A 91 -3.23 -19.57 -16.57
C ILE A 91 -3.81 -18.95 -15.30
N SER A 92 -4.46 -19.77 -14.47
CA SER A 92 -4.76 -19.42 -13.07
C SER A 92 -3.67 -19.97 -12.15
N GLN A 93 -3.24 -19.17 -11.18
CA GLN A 93 -2.12 -19.49 -10.29
C GLN A 93 -2.34 -18.86 -8.91
N SER A 94 -1.81 -19.50 -7.87
CA SER A 94 -1.73 -18.92 -6.53
C SER A 94 -0.27 -18.71 -6.14
N ALA A 95 0.11 -17.49 -5.75
CA ALA A 95 1.47 -17.20 -5.32
C ALA A 95 1.64 -17.52 -3.82
N ARG A 96 2.55 -18.43 -3.48
CA ARG A 96 3.01 -18.65 -2.10
C ARG A 96 4.18 -17.71 -1.83
N ILE A 97 4.06 -16.91 -0.78
CA ILE A 97 5.11 -15.99 -0.33
C ILE A 97 5.73 -16.50 0.95
N GLN A 98 7.05 -16.64 0.95
CA GLN A 98 7.83 -16.96 2.14
C GLN A 98 8.91 -15.90 2.33
N SER A 99 9.02 -15.36 3.53
CA SER A 99 10.07 -14.42 3.92
C SER A 99 11.01 -15.12 4.89
N ILE A 100 12.24 -15.36 4.47
CA ILE A 100 13.28 -15.95 5.30
C ILE A 100 14.20 -14.83 5.75
N HIS A 101 14.43 -14.74 7.07
CA HIS A 101 15.34 -13.74 7.58
C HIS A 101 16.77 -14.02 7.11
N GLY A 102 17.41 -12.99 6.53
CA GLY A 102 18.64 -13.12 5.78
C GLY A 102 19.92 -13.24 6.62
N THR A 103 19.89 -13.71 7.88
CA THR A 103 21.11 -13.89 8.70
C THR A 103 22.20 -14.66 7.94
N LEU A 104 21.78 -15.61 7.11
CA LEU A 104 22.66 -16.44 6.27
C LEU A 104 23.13 -15.78 4.97
N VAL A 105 22.41 -14.80 4.41
CA VAL A 105 22.76 -14.22 3.09
C VAL A 105 23.77 -13.08 3.21
N LEU A 106 23.78 -12.37 4.34
CA LEU A 106 24.82 -11.36 4.61
C LEU A 106 26.22 -11.97 4.79
N LEU A 107 26.30 -13.25 5.21
CA LEU A 107 27.57 -13.94 5.45
C LEU A 107 28.37 -14.25 4.16
N ASN A 108 27.70 -14.40 3.01
CA ASN A 108 28.38 -14.70 1.74
C ASN A 108 28.75 -13.44 0.92
N LEU A 109 28.10 -12.30 1.16
CA LEU A 109 28.37 -11.05 0.45
C LEU A 109 29.35 -10.13 1.17
N VAL A 110 29.55 -10.31 2.47
CA VAL A 110 30.52 -9.55 3.26
C VAL A 110 31.61 -10.50 3.72
N THR A 111 32.70 -10.56 2.96
CA THR A 111 33.92 -11.33 3.28
C THR A 111 34.65 -10.86 4.55
N ASN A 112 34.09 -9.91 5.30
CA ASN A 112 34.55 -9.52 6.62
C ASN A 112 33.61 -10.10 7.69
N VAL A 113 34.08 -11.20 8.28
CA VAL A 113 33.53 -11.86 9.47
C VAL A 113 33.60 -10.90 10.66
N GLN A 114 32.70 -9.92 10.71
CA GLN A 114 32.40 -9.18 11.93
C GLN A 114 31.04 -9.63 12.48
N ARG A 115 31.16 -10.50 13.50
CA ARG A 115 30.20 -10.87 14.55
C ARG A 115 28.74 -11.11 14.14
N ILE A 116 28.44 -12.40 13.95
CA ILE A 116 27.09 -12.98 13.88
C ILE A 116 26.23 -12.57 15.09
N ASP A 117 26.84 -12.33 16.26
CA ASP A 117 26.13 -11.94 17.49
C ASP A 117 25.40 -10.60 17.37
N GLU A 118 25.90 -9.65 16.55
CA GLU A 118 25.24 -8.34 16.38
C GLU A 118 23.98 -8.43 15.50
N ILE A 119 23.90 -9.42 14.62
CA ILE A 119 22.77 -9.61 13.69
C ILE A 119 21.55 -10.19 14.43
N HIS A 120 21.75 -11.16 15.33
CA HIS A 120 20.66 -11.66 16.17
C HIS A 120 20.14 -10.59 17.12
N CYS A 121 21.03 -9.74 17.67
CA CYS A 121 20.59 -8.59 18.47
C CYS A 121 19.81 -7.54 17.64
N ALA A 122 20.04 -7.44 16.32
CA ALA A 122 19.37 -6.47 15.48
C ALA A 122 17.87 -6.77 15.32
N GLN A 123 17.44 -8.03 15.19
CA GLN A 123 16.02 -8.40 15.02
C GLN A 123 15.16 -8.03 16.23
N HIS A 124 15.73 -8.12 17.42
CA HIS A 124 15.08 -7.76 18.68
C HIS A 124 15.22 -6.28 19.03
N ARG A 125 15.81 -5.46 18.15
CA ARG A 125 15.80 -4.01 18.36
C ARG A 125 14.37 -3.51 18.35
N LEU A 126 14.04 -2.85 19.44
CA LEU A 126 12.75 -2.24 19.64
C LEU A 126 12.60 -1.06 18.68
N CYS A 127 11.55 -1.13 17.85
CA CYS A 127 11.07 -0.03 17.06
C CYS A 127 9.95 0.67 17.84
N ILE A 128 10.06 1.99 18.03
CA ILE A 128 9.01 2.79 18.65
C ILE A 128 8.03 3.15 17.54
N VAL A 129 6.90 2.47 17.51
CA VAL A 129 5.86 2.66 16.51
C VAL A 129 4.60 3.25 17.10
N PHE A 130 3.89 4.02 16.28
CA PHE A 130 2.52 4.39 16.58
C PHE A 130 1.65 3.14 16.64
N LEU A 131 0.75 3.06 17.63
CA LEU A 131 -0.35 2.11 17.63
C LEU A 131 -1.36 2.51 16.53
N ALA A 132 -0.95 2.29 15.28
CA ALA A 132 -1.64 2.75 14.09
C ALA A 132 -3.03 2.11 13.97
N ARG A 133 -3.23 0.86 14.43
CA ARG A 133 -4.52 0.19 14.27
C ARG A 133 -5.56 0.68 15.27
N ASN A 134 -5.28 0.61 16.57
CA ASN A 134 -6.34 0.84 17.56
C ASN A 134 -6.61 2.30 17.87
N CYS A 135 -5.59 3.13 18.04
CA CYS A 135 -5.85 4.54 18.32
C CYS A 135 -6.45 5.24 17.09
N GLN A 136 -5.95 4.95 15.89
CA GLN A 136 -6.43 5.63 14.67
C GLN A 136 -7.74 5.03 14.16
N GLY A 137 -7.89 3.70 14.16
CA GLY A 137 -9.12 3.05 13.75
C GLY A 137 -10.29 3.45 14.65
N ASN A 138 -10.10 3.42 15.97
CA ASN A 138 -11.14 3.85 16.91
C ASN A 138 -11.39 5.36 16.80
N ALA A 139 -10.35 6.20 16.68
CA ALA A 139 -10.54 7.64 16.47
C ALA A 139 -11.28 7.94 15.15
N HIS A 140 -11.02 7.17 14.09
CA HIS A 140 -11.70 7.30 12.81
C HIS A 140 -13.17 6.90 12.90
N ILE A 141 -13.47 5.78 13.55
CA ILE A 141 -14.84 5.34 13.81
C ILE A 141 -15.58 6.38 14.65
N VAL A 142 -14.92 6.92 15.69
CA VAL A 142 -15.42 8.01 16.53
C VAL A 142 -15.77 9.25 15.69
N ALA A 143 -14.84 9.68 14.84
CA ALA A 143 -15.02 10.87 14.02
C ALA A 143 -16.12 10.70 12.95
N LYS A 144 -16.27 9.49 12.37
CA LYS A 144 -17.24 9.25 11.29
C LYS A 144 -18.64 8.90 11.76
N LYS A 145 -18.80 8.13 12.83
CA LYS A 145 -20.10 7.53 13.19
C LYS A 145 -20.87 8.30 14.28
N GLY A 146 -20.42 9.48 14.67
CA GLY A 146 -21.04 10.22 15.77
C GLY A 146 -21.07 9.39 17.05
N VAL A 147 -19.93 8.80 17.41
CA VAL A 147 -19.85 7.89 18.55
C VAL A 147 -20.28 8.61 19.82
N SER A 148 -21.14 7.95 20.62
CA SER A 148 -21.67 8.50 21.86
C SER A 148 -20.54 8.88 22.82
N MET A 149 -20.77 9.92 23.63
CA MET A 149 -19.81 10.34 24.66
C MET A 149 -19.44 9.20 25.62
N ILE A 150 -20.38 8.29 25.89
CA ILE A 150 -20.17 7.12 26.74
C ILE A 150 -19.15 6.16 26.11
N SER A 151 -19.27 5.84 24.83
CA SER A 151 -18.31 4.98 24.13
C SER A 151 -16.91 5.58 24.11
N LEU A 152 -16.80 6.91 24.01
CA LEU A 152 -15.52 7.64 24.14
C LEU A 152 -14.91 7.52 25.53
N ILE A 153 -15.71 7.69 26.58
CA ILE A 153 -15.27 7.51 27.97
C ILE A 153 -14.78 6.09 28.19
N MET A 154 -15.52 5.09 27.70
CA MET A 154 -15.16 3.69 27.83
C MET A 154 -13.89 3.33 27.06
N LEU A 155 -13.69 3.88 25.85
CA LEU A 155 -12.44 3.70 25.12
C LEU A 155 -11.24 4.28 25.88
N LYS A 156 -11.40 5.46 26.50
CA LYS A 156 -10.37 6.07 27.35
C LYS A 156 -10.09 5.24 28.60
N ALA A 157 -11.14 4.75 29.27
CA ALA A 157 -11.01 3.87 30.42
C ALA A 157 -10.31 2.55 30.05
N ALA A 158 -10.70 1.93 28.93
CA ALA A 158 -10.06 0.73 28.40
C ALA A 158 -8.58 0.97 28.08
N ALA A 159 -8.23 2.09 27.44
CA ALA A 159 -6.84 2.44 27.18
C ALA A 159 -6.04 2.64 28.47
N LEU A 160 -6.63 3.27 29.47
CA LEU A 160 -6.00 3.46 30.78
C LEU A 160 -5.80 2.13 31.52
N ILE A 161 -6.83 1.28 31.59
CA ILE A 161 -6.80 -0.02 32.27
C ILE A 161 -5.78 -0.97 31.62
N THR A 162 -5.74 -0.99 30.29
CA THR A 162 -4.82 -1.86 29.54
C THR A 162 -3.41 -1.30 29.43
N GLY A 163 -3.18 -0.07 29.88
CA GLY A 163 -1.90 0.63 29.71
C GLY A 163 -1.57 0.93 28.24
N ALA A 164 -2.58 0.95 27.36
CA ALA A 164 -2.37 1.25 25.95
C ALA A 164 -1.90 2.70 25.78
N ARG A 165 -0.79 2.87 25.05
CA ARG A 165 -0.15 4.17 24.80
C ARG A 165 -0.14 4.47 23.31
N PRO A 166 -0.19 5.74 22.87
CA PRO A 166 -0.11 6.07 21.44
C PRO A 166 1.14 5.54 20.73
N LEU A 167 2.22 5.34 21.49
CA LEU A 167 3.45 4.70 21.06
C LEU A 167 3.68 3.40 21.83
N GLN A 168 4.13 2.37 21.12
CA GLN A 168 4.58 1.12 21.70
C GLN A 168 5.94 0.76 21.11
N ALA A 169 6.83 0.27 21.97
CA ALA A 169 8.07 -0.36 21.56
C ALA A 169 7.77 -1.81 21.15
N VAL A 170 8.07 -2.16 19.90
CA VAL A 170 7.79 -3.48 19.32
C VAL A 170 9.03 -3.95 18.58
N ALA A 171 9.40 -5.24 18.68
CA ALA A 171 10.49 -5.76 17.87
C ALA A 171 10.15 -5.66 16.38
N ALA A 172 11.15 -5.37 15.54
CA ALA A 172 10.93 -5.21 14.10
C ALA A 172 10.27 -6.45 13.45
N VAL A 173 10.68 -7.65 13.86
CA VAL A 173 10.12 -8.91 13.36
C VAL A 173 8.65 -9.12 13.77
N ASP A 174 8.28 -8.70 14.97
CA ASP A 174 6.90 -8.83 15.47
C ASP A 174 5.98 -7.80 14.79
N LEU A 175 6.51 -6.59 14.58
CA LEU A 175 5.82 -5.56 13.82
C LEU A 175 5.57 -5.97 12.36
N LEU A 176 6.55 -6.62 11.72
CA LEU A 176 6.43 -7.07 10.34
C LEU A 176 5.58 -8.33 10.21
N PHE A 177 5.98 -9.43 10.85
CA PHE A 177 5.54 -10.78 10.47
C PHE A 177 4.83 -11.57 11.57
N HIS A 178 5.32 -11.56 12.82
CA HIS A 178 4.75 -12.42 13.87
C HIS A 178 3.46 -11.87 14.49
N SER A 179 3.20 -10.57 14.28
CA SER A 179 2.27 -9.77 15.07
C SER A 179 2.76 -9.49 16.49
N TYR A 180 2.24 -8.42 17.08
CA TYR A 180 2.53 -8.04 18.46
C TYR A 180 1.25 -7.99 19.30
N ASN A 181 1.41 -8.14 20.61
CA ASN A 181 0.30 -8.01 21.55
C ASN A 181 -0.10 -6.52 21.67
N ASP A 182 -1.24 -6.18 21.08
CA ASP A 182 -1.87 -4.89 21.28
C ASP A 182 -2.87 -5.00 22.46
N PRO A 183 -2.66 -4.26 23.57
CA PRO A 183 -3.48 -4.40 24.76
C PRO A 183 -4.98 -4.16 24.54
N LEU A 184 -5.35 -3.29 23.61
CA LEU A 184 -6.75 -2.98 23.31
C LEU A 184 -7.39 -4.08 22.44
N ILE A 185 -6.69 -4.61 21.43
CA ILE A 185 -7.18 -5.76 20.65
C ILE A 185 -7.33 -6.97 21.57
N SER A 186 -6.35 -7.21 22.44
CA SER A 186 -6.38 -8.31 23.42
C SER A 186 -7.53 -8.17 24.42
N LEU A 187 -7.79 -6.95 24.92
CA LEU A 187 -8.97 -6.70 25.74
C LEU A 187 -10.26 -6.97 24.96
N GLN A 188 -10.37 -6.50 23.71
CA GLN A 188 -11.55 -6.71 22.86
C GLN A 188 -11.80 -8.20 22.57
N GLN A 189 -10.74 -8.99 22.45
CA GLN A 189 -10.81 -10.42 22.16
C GLN A 189 -10.92 -11.30 23.41
N SER A 190 -10.75 -10.72 24.61
CA SER A 190 -10.88 -11.42 25.87
C SER A 190 -12.25 -12.07 26.05
N SER A 191 -12.30 -13.16 26.82
CA SER A 191 -13.55 -13.82 27.21
C SER A 191 -14.46 -12.85 27.96
N LEU A 192 -13.90 -12.00 28.83
CA LEU A 192 -14.65 -10.99 29.57
C LEU A 192 -15.42 -10.06 28.62
N THR A 193 -14.74 -9.45 27.64
CA THR A 193 -15.39 -8.54 26.68
C THR A 193 -16.40 -9.27 25.80
N LYS A 194 -16.10 -10.50 25.36
CA LYS A 194 -17.05 -11.31 24.58
C LYS A 194 -18.31 -11.66 25.38
N THR A 195 -18.17 -12.02 26.65
CA THR A 195 -19.30 -12.30 27.56
C THR A 195 -20.10 -11.03 27.82
N ALA A 196 -19.44 -9.91 28.10
CA ALA A 196 -20.11 -8.62 28.29
C ALA A 196 -20.88 -8.18 27.04
N LEU A 197 -20.29 -8.32 25.84
CA LEU A 197 -20.97 -8.05 24.57
C LEU A 197 -22.16 -8.99 24.35
N SER A 198 -22.04 -10.27 24.69
CA SER A 198 -23.14 -11.23 24.59
C SER A 198 -24.33 -10.82 25.48
N ILE A 199 -24.07 -10.43 26.73
CA ILE A 199 -25.10 -9.96 27.68
C ILE A 199 -25.76 -8.67 27.18
N LEU A 200 -25.00 -7.78 26.52
CA LEU A 200 -25.48 -6.50 25.98
C LEU A 200 -26.08 -6.61 24.55
N GLY A 201 -26.40 -7.82 24.08
CA GLY A 201 -27.04 -8.01 22.76
C GLY A 201 -26.11 -7.78 21.57
N GLY A 202 -24.81 -8.02 21.73
CA GLY A 202 -23.79 -7.91 20.68
C GLY A 202 -23.35 -6.48 20.37
N THR A 203 -23.82 -5.50 21.14
CA THR A 203 -23.42 -4.09 20.99
C THR A 203 -22.86 -3.56 22.31
N LEU A 204 -21.87 -2.67 22.22
CA LEU A 204 -21.40 -1.90 23.35
C LEU A 204 -22.00 -0.50 23.23
N PHE A 205 -22.96 -0.16 24.10
CA PHE A 205 -23.69 1.12 24.09
C PHE A 205 -24.34 1.46 22.74
N GLY A 206 -25.03 0.48 22.14
CA GLY A 206 -25.72 0.67 20.85
C GLY A 206 -24.79 0.70 19.63
N THR A 207 -23.47 0.52 19.82
CA THR A 207 -22.51 0.41 18.72
C THR A 207 -22.02 -1.03 18.58
N ARG A 208 -22.16 -1.59 17.38
CA ARG A 208 -21.54 -2.88 17.05
C ARG A 208 -20.03 -2.67 16.91
N ILE A 209 -19.25 -3.31 17.78
CA ILE A 209 -17.80 -3.30 17.68
C ILE A 209 -17.44 -4.08 16.40
N PRO A 210 -16.65 -3.51 15.48
CA PRO A 210 -16.24 -4.24 14.29
C PRO A 210 -15.37 -5.43 14.71
N ASP A 211 -15.46 -6.54 13.98
CA ASP A 211 -14.58 -7.68 14.24
C ASP A 211 -13.13 -7.23 13.99
N GLN A 212 -12.35 -7.21 15.06
CA GLN A 212 -10.96 -6.79 15.02
C GLN A 212 -10.09 -7.94 14.51
N PRO A 213 -9.02 -7.64 13.75
CA PRO A 213 -8.05 -8.65 13.39
C PRO A 213 -7.48 -9.29 14.66
N LYS A 214 -7.27 -10.60 14.62
CA LYS A 214 -6.59 -11.37 15.68
C LYS A 214 -5.16 -10.93 15.94
N PHE A 215 -4.55 -10.29 14.95
CA PHE A 215 -3.11 -10.06 14.89
C PHE A 215 -2.83 -8.61 14.50
N ALA A 216 -2.05 -7.91 15.33
CA ALA A 216 -1.61 -6.54 15.07
C ALA A 216 -0.22 -6.55 14.41
N GLY A 217 -0.06 -5.83 13.29
CA GLY A 217 1.20 -5.75 12.56
C GLY A 217 1.03 -5.06 11.22
N LEU A 218 2.15 -4.85 10.51
CA LEU A 218 2.15 -4.36 9.14
C LEU A 218 1.76 -5.49 8.17
N MET A 219 2.39 -6.66 8.30
CA MET A 219 2.17 -7.84 7.45
C MET A 219 2.02 -9.11 8.32
N PRO A 220 1.10 -9.11 9.30
CA PRO A 220 0.99 -10.20 10.26
C PRO A 220 0.64 -11.50 9.54
N HIS A 221 1.40 -12.57 9.81
CA HIS A 221 1.26 -13.88 9.18
C HIS A 221 1.36 -13.87 7.65
N HIS A 222 2.00 -12.85 7.07
CA HIS A 222 2.26 -12.86 5.63
C HIS A 222 3.28 -13.94 5.23
N ASN A 223 4.16 -14.32 6.16
CA ASN A 223 5.12 -15.39 5.92
C ASN A 223 4.42 -16.75 5.76
N ASN A 224 4.76 -17.47 4.69
CA ASN A 224 4.13 -18.73 4.29
C ASN A 224 2.62 -18.60 4.00
N SER A 225 2.19 -17.42 3.58
CA SER A 225 0.81 -17.19 3.13
C SER A 225 0.68 -17.41 1.62
N ILE A 226 -0.55 -17.67 1.18
CA ILE A 226 -0.91 -17.80 -0.23
C ILE A 226 -1.73 -16.57 -0.59
N GLU A 227 -1.30 -15.85 -1.62
CA GLU A 227 -2.06 -14.73 -2.16
C GLU A 227 -3.35 -15.22 -2.84
N PRO A 228 -4.37 -14.35 -2.98
CA PRO A 228 -5.48 -14.58 -3.89
C PRO A 228 -5.01 -15.05 -5.26
N GLU A 229 -5.83 -15.89 -5.90
CA GLU A 229 -5.54 -16.46 -7.21
C GLU A 229 -5.39 -15.36 -8.27
N PHE A 230 -4.33 -15.42 -9.06
CA PHE A 230 -4.18 -14.60 -10.25
C PHE A 230 -4.60 -15.40 -11.47
N ARG A 231 -5.36 -14.77 -12.36
CA ARG A 231 -5.52 -15.23 -13.74
C ARG A 231 -4.68 -14.35 -14.65
N VAL A 232 -3.81 -14.93 -15.45
CA VAL A 232 -2.89 -14.20 -16.33
C VAL A 232 -2.93 -14.75 -17.75
N ASN A 233 -2.61 -13.90 -18.72
CA ASN A 233 -2.45 -14.30 -20.10
C ASN A 233 -1.15 -15.11 -20.31
N THR A 234 -1.18 -16.13 -21.14
CA THR A 234 0.00 -16.96 -21.46
C THR A 234 0.94 -16.37 -22.48
N GLY A 235 0.47 -15.38 -23.23
CA GLY A 235 1.15 -14.88 -24.43
C GLY A 235 0.87 -15.70 -25.69
N GLN A 236 0.06 -16.76 -25.61
CA GLN A 236 -0.30 -17.58 -26.79
C GLN A 236 -1.12 -16.80 -27.83
N GLY A 237 -2.03 -15.92 -27.38
CA GLY A 237 -2.79 -15.05 -28.28
C GLY A 237 -1.99 -13.85 -28.79
N SER A 238 -1.20 -13.24 -27.91
CA SER A 238 -0.30 -12.13 -28.23
C SER A 238 0.86 -12.12 -27.25
N ILE A 239 2.09 -12.15 -27.76
CA ILE A 239 3.28 -12.18 -26.90
C ILE A 239 3.43 -10.89 -26.07
N ASP A 240 2.85 -9.78 -26.52
CA ASP A 240 2.83 -8.52 -25.79
C ASP A 240 1.97 -8.60 -24.52
N ASP A 241 1.06 -9.57 -24.45
CA ASP A 241 0.16 -9.77 -23.32
C ASP A 241 0.67 -10.81 -22.33
N ILE A 242 1.85 -11.39 -22.54
CA ILE A 242 2.39 -12.41 -21.65
C ILE A 242 2.40 -11.94 -20.19
N THR A 243 1.83 -12.78 -19.31
CA THR A 243 1.69 -12.54 -17.86
C THR A 243 0.95 -11.27 -17.46
N LYS A 244 0.23 -10.62 -18.38
CA LYS A 244 -0.73 -9.57 -18.01
C LYS A 244 -1.85 -10.19 -17.20
N VAL A 245 -2.08 -9.62 -16.02
CA VAL A 245 -3.15 -9.99 -15.10
C VAL A 245 -4.48 -9.70 -15.77
N ILE A 246 -5.36 -10.70 -15.75
CA ILE A 246 -6.76 -10.66 -16.15
C ILE A 246 -7.60 -10.37 -14.90
N SER A 247 -7.40 -11.15 -13.83
CA SER A 247 -8.05 -10.96 -12.53
C SER A 247 -7.12 -11.29 -11.36
N TYR A 248 -7.44 -10.74 -10.18
CA TYR A 248 -6.80 -11.04 -8.90
C TYR A 248 -7.88 -11.36 -7.86
N GLY A 249 -7.87 -12.58 -7.35
CA GLY A 249 -9.07 -13.23 -6.81
C GLY A 249 -10.19 -13.23 -7.86
N ASP A 250 -11.40 -12.95 -7.40
CA ASP A 250 -12.60 -12.93 -8.24
C ASP A 250 -12.87 -11.56 -8.90
N THR A 251 -11.88 -10.65 -8.93
CA THR A 251 -12.09 -9.29 -9.45
C THR A 251 -11.05 -8.84 -10.47
N THR A 252 -11.50 -8.09 -11.48
CA THR A 252 -10.67 -7.41 -12.49
C THR A 252 -10.36 -5.95 -12.12
N ASP A 253 -11.20 -5.37 -11.25
CA ASP A 253 -11.12 -4.01 -10.78
C ASP A 253 -11.13 -3.98 -9.25
N LEU A 254 -10.07 -3.45 -8.67
CA LEU A 254 -10.08 -3.10 -7.26
C LEU A 254 -10.64 -1.68 -7.15
N ASN A 255 -11.37 -1.38 -6.07
CA ASN A 255 -11.84 -0.01 -5.77
C ASN A 255 -10.70 1.04 -5.82
N ILE A 256 -9.45 0.58 -5.69
CA ILE A 256 -8.23 1.40 -5.61
C ILE A 256 -7.46 1.47 -6.94
N GLY A 257 -7.87 0.72 -7.96
CA GLY A 257 -7.32 0.79 -9.32
C GLY A 257 -7.60 -0.43 -10.20
N LYS A 258 -7.43 -0.24 -11.51
CA LYS A 258 -7.51 -1.30 -12.52
C LYS A 258 -6.34 -2.27 -12.36
N VAL A 259 -6.64 -3.55 -12.19
CA VAL A 259 -5.64 -4.63 -12.14
C VAL A 259 -5.39 -5.19 -13.54
N ALA A 260 -6.48 -5.33 -14.31
CA ALA A 260 -6.44 -5.89 -15.66
C ALA A 260 -5.47 -5.17 -16.60
N GLY A 261 -4.63 -5.94 -17.30
CA GLY A 261 -3.70 -5.47 -18.34
C GLY A 261 -2.32 -5.04 -17.82
N CYS A 262 -2.03 -5.22 -16.53
CA CYS A 262 -0.73 -4.98 -15.92
C CYS A 262 -0.07 -6.31 -15.54
N ASN A 263 1.25 -6.38 -15.50
CA ASN A 263 1.99 -7.58 -15.09
C ASN A 263 2.27 -7.54 -13.58
N GLU A 264 2.54 -8.67 -12.93
CA GLU A 264 2.97 -8.71 -11.52
C GLU A 264 4.38 -8.12 -11.30
N GLY A 265 5.12 -7.84 -12.38
CA GLY A 265 6.48 -7.28 -12.37
C GLY A 265 7.59 -8.33 -12.45
N GLY A 266 7.29 -9.61 -12.24
CA GLY A 266 8.27 -10.71 -12.36
C GLY A 266 8.66 -11.07 -13.80
N MET A 267 7.73 -10.90 -14.75
CA MET A 267 7.99 -11.06 -16.18
C MET A 267 7.24 -9.98 -16.96
N ASN A 268 7.88 -9.41 -17.97
CA ASN A 268 7.31 -8.38 -18.85
C ASN A 268 7.33 -8.87 -20.30
N GLN A 269 6.61 -8.18 -21.18
CA GLN A 269 6.65 -8.49 -22.61
C GLN A 269 8.10 -8.48 -23.15
N PRO A 270 8.46 -9.41 -24.05
CA PRO A 270 9.76 -9.40 -24.71
C PRO A 270 9.87 -8.22 -25.70
N PHE A 271 11.07 -8.03 -26.24
CA PHE A 271 11.34 -7.02 -27.29
C PHE A 271 10.95 -5.59 -26.92
N LEU A 272 11.22 -5.21 -25.67
CA LEU A 272 10.98 -3.84 -25.21
C LEU A 272 11.71 -2.82 -26.11
N SER A 273 11.08 -1.66 -26.27
CA SER A 273 11.64 -0.48 -26.91
C SER A 273 11.59 0.71 -25.94
N SER A 274 12.25 1.82 -26.28
CA SER A 274 12.13 3.06 -25.51
C SER A 274 10.71 3.63 -25.48
N ASP A 275 9.86 3.25 -26.43
CA ASP A 275 8.48 3.71 -26.53
C ASP A 275 7.48 2.76 -25.85
N SER A 276 7.95 1.59 -25.39
CA SER A 276 7.13 0.62 -24.69
C SER A 276 6.62 1.20 -23.36
N LYS A 277 5.31 1.06 -23.14
CA LYS A 277 4.64 1.43 -21.89
C LYS A 277 4.40 0.16 -21.10
N LEU A 278 4.96 0.09 -19.90
CA LEU A 278 4.74 -1.04 -19.01
C LEU A 278 3.84 -0.64 -17.86
N CYS A 279 2.98 -1.57 -17.45
CA CYS A 279 2.18 -1.44 -16.27
C CYS A 279 2.49 -2.61 -15.34
N ILE A 280 2.79 -2.32 -14.07
CA ILE A 280 2.99 -3.34 -13.04
C ILE A 280 1.91 -3.23 -11.97
N PHE A 281 1.28 -4.34 -11.59
CA PHE A 281 0.37 -4.42 -10.46
C PHE A 281 1.13 -4.99 -9.26
N ILE A 282 1.08 -4.28 -8.14
CA ILE A 282 1.72 -4.71 -6.89
C ILE A 282 0.61 -5.06 -5.91
N SER A 283 0.39 -6.35 -5.66
CA SER A 283 -0.75 -6.87 -4.88
C SER A 283 -0.78 -6.33 -3.45
N TYR A 284 0.36 -6.33 -2.74
CA TYR A 284 0.43 -5.77 -1.38
C TYR A 284 0.27 -4.24 -1.34
N VAL A 285 0.38 -3.54 -2.47
CA VAL A 285 0.00 -2.11 -2.57
C VAL A 285 -1.43 -2.00 -3.11
N GLY A 286 -2.02 -3.08 -3.63
CA GLY A 286 -3.34 -3.08 -4.25
C GLY A 286 -3.48 -2.09 -5.41
N ARG A 287 -2.39 -1.68 -6.07
CA ARG A 287 -2.46 -0.70 -7.17
C ARG A 287 -1.44 -0.98 -8.27
N SER A 288 -1.82 -0.55 -9.46
CA SER A 288 -1.01 -0.59 -10.68
C SER A 288 -0.20 0.69 -10.91
N PHE A 289 1.02 0.52 -11.42
CA PHE A 289 1.99 1.58 -11.69
C PHE A 289 2.41 1.54 -13.16
N ASN A 290 2.27 2.68 -13.83
CA ASN A 290 2.79 2.85 -15.18
C ASN A 290 4.27 3.24 -15.11
N LEU A 291 5.10 2.47 -15.79
CA LEU A 291 6.53 2.70 -15.94
C LEU A 291 6.81 3.29 -17.32
N LYS A 292 7.78 4.21 -17.37
CA LYS A 292 8.33 4.75 -18.60
C LYS A 292 9.81 4.46 -18.69
N PHE A 293 10.29 4.36 -19.93
CA PHE A 293 11.70 4.35 -20.23
C PHE A 293 12.39 5.56 -19.58
N HIS A 294 13.49 5.28 -18.88
CA HIS A 294 14.34 6.30 -18.28
C HIS A 294 15.68 6.39 -19.01
N ARG A 295 16.38 5.27 -19.16
CA ARG A 295 17.67 5.20 -19.86
C ARG A 295 18.01 3.77 -20.31
N LYS A 296 18.93 3.65 -21.26
CA LYS A 296 19.61 2.38 -21.57
C LYS A 296 20.72 2.15 -20.56
N ASP A 297 20.97 0.90 -20.22
CA ASP A 297 22.00 0.48 -19.28
C ASP A 297 22.52 -0.92 -19.66
N SER A 298 23.40 -1.49 -18.84
CA SER A 298 23.83 -2.88 -18.97
C SER A 298 24.05 -3.51 -17.60
N PHE A 299 23.55 -4.73 -17.40
CA PHE A 299 23.82 -5.51 -16.19
C PHE A 299 24.57 -6.78 -16.60
N GLU A 300 25.76 -7.00 -16.03
CA GLU A 300 26.61 -8.16 -16.36
C GLU A 300 26.80 -8.38 -17.88
N ARG A 301 27.02 -7.29 -18.63
CA ARG A 301 27.16 -7.25 -20.10
C ARG A 301 25.87 -7.55 -20.89
N VAL A 302 24.74 -7.76 -20.23
CA VAL A 302 23.42 -7.87 -20.87
C VAL A 302 22.84 -6.46 -21.06
N PRO A 303 22.53 -6.03 -22.29
CA PRO A 303 21.87 -4.75 -22.54
C PRO A 303 20.52 -4.70 -21.82
N SER A 304 20.25 -3.59 -21.14
CA SER A 304 19.03 -3.45 -20.34
C SER A 304 18.40 -2.06 -20.50
N TYR A 305 17.11 -1.99 -20.15
CA TYR A 305 16.39 -0.73 -20.04
C TYR A 305 16.06 -0.47 -18.58
N VAL A 306 16.42 0.72 -18.11
CA VAL A 306 15.97 1.22 -16.82
C VAL A 306 14.63 1.89 -17.03
N LEU A 307 13.63 1.38 -16.33
CA LEU A 307 12.26 1.86 -16.33
C LEU A 307 11.96 2.50 -14.99
N ALA A 308 11.26 3.64 -15.01
CA ALA A 308 10.91 4.37 -13.80
C ALA A 308 9.43 4.73 -13.77
N SER A 309 8.86 4.77 -12.57
CA SER A 309 7.49 5.25 -12.38
C SER A 309 7.38 6.72 -12.79
N ILE A 310 6.31 7.06 -13.50
CA ILE A 310 6.11 8.40 -14.02
C ILE A 310 5.83 9.35 -12.86
N ARG A 311 6.72 10.34 -12.68
CA ARG A 311 6.36 11.52 -11.89
C ARG A 311 5.25 12.27 -12.63
N LYS A 312 4.01 12.16 -12.18
CA LYS A 312 3.00 13.16 -12.57
C LYS A 312 3.50 14.52 -12.06
N SER A 313 3.50 15.54 -12.91
CA SER A 313 4.15 16.81 -12.57
C SER A 313 3.59 17.37 -11.26
N THR A 314 4.49 17.92 -10.43
CA THR A 314 4.17 18.46 -9.10
C THR A 314 3.11 19.56 -9.18
N THR A 315 2.97 20.22 -10.34
CA THR A 315 1.93 21.18 -10.65
C THR A 315 0.53 20.56 -10.72
N GLN A 316 0.35 19.42 -11.40
CA GLN A 316 -0.95 18.71 -11.45
C GLN A 316 -1.37 18.20 -10.07
N MET A 317 -0.39 17.81 -9.27
CA MET A 317 -0.54 17.38 -7.90
C MET A 317 -1.01 18.54 -6.99
N LEU A 318 -0.30 19.67 -6.99
CA LEU A 318 -0.59 20.83 -6.13
C LEU A 318 -1.95 21.47 -6.45
N ILE A 319 -2.32 21.58 -7.72
CA ILE A 319 -3.62 22.11 -8.14
C ILE A 319 -4.75 21.27 -7.54
N ARG A 320 -4.63 19.94 -7.55
CA ARG A 320 -5.69 19.04 -7.09
C ARG A 320 -5.73 18.87 -5.56
N LEU A 321 -4.57 18.93 -4.89
CA LEU A 321 -4.52 18.96 -3.42
C LEU A 321 -5.19 20.24 -2.88
N THR A 322 -4.97 21.36 -3.56
CA THR A 322 -5.62 22.64 -3.24
C THR A 322 -7.13 22.57 -3.45
N GLU A 323 -7.58 21.93 -4.53
CA GLU A 323 -9.00 21.65 -4.80
C GLU A 323 -9.63 20.80 -3.69
N CYS A 324 -8.93 19.76 -3.22
CA CYS A 324 -9.37 18.87 -2.15
C CYS A 324 -9.51 19.61 -0.81
N VAL A 325 -8.51 20.40 -0.41
CA VAL A 325 -8.55 21.22 0.82
C VAL A 325 -9.68 22.25 0.75
N ARG A 326 -9.91 22.84 -0.42
CA ARG A 326 -10.99 23.80 -0.65
C ARG A 326 -12.38 23.15 -0.57
N ARG A 327 -12.52 21.90 -1.02
CA ARG A 327 -13.77 21.11 -0.92
C ARG A 327 -14.03 20.58 0.49
N MET A 328 -13.00 20.16 1.22
CA MET A 328 -13.09 19.80 2.65
C MET A 328 -13.66 20.95 3.49
N ARG A 329 -13.31 22.20 3.18
CA ARG A 329 -13.87 23.38 3.88
C ARG A 329 -15.35 23.65 3.58
N ARG A 330 -15.89 23.14 2.48
CA ARG A 330 -17.28 23.39 2.06
C ARG A 330 -18.26 22.34 2.56
N GLY A 331 -17.82 21.41 3.41
CA GLY A 331 -18.64 20.28 3.84
C GLY A 331 -18.98 19.31 2.70
N SER A 332 -18.43 19.51 1.50
CA SER A 332 -18.61 18.65 0.33
C SER A 332 -17.33 17.85 0.13
N CYS A 333 -17.14 16.83 0.95
CA CYS A 333 -16.08 15.87 0.67
C CYS A 333 -16.75 14.68 -0.01
N PHE A 334 -16.31 14.26 -1.19
CA PHE A 334 -16.38 12.88 -1.65
C PHE A 334 -15.31 12.62 -2.70
N SER A 335 -14.69 11.44 -2.57
CA SER A 335 -13.75 10.76 -3.47
C SER A 335 -12.85 11.64 -4.35
N LEU A 336 -11.64 11.94 -3.88
CA LEU A 336 -10.61 12.54 -4.75
C LEU A 336 -9.19 12.00 -4.54
N PHE A 337 -9.02 10.97 -3.71
CA PHE A 337 -7.78 10.18 -3.71
C PHE A 337 -7.81 9.04 -4.74
N GLU A 338 -8.68 9.13 -5.75
CA GLU A 338 -8.38 8.45 -7.00
C GLU A 338 -7.18 9.11 -7.69
N ASN A 339 -6.07 8.38 -7.68
CA ASN A 339 -5.05 8.36 -8.73
C ASN A 339 -4.13 9.58 -8.99
N ASN A 340 -4.06 10.59 -8.12
CA ASN A 340 -3.51 11.89 -8.55
C ASN A 340 -2.32 12.43 -7.76
N GLY A 341 -1.25 11.64 -7.82
CA GLY A 341 0.08 12.19 -8.03
C GLY A 341 0.80 12.77 -6.82
N SER A 342 0.21 12.87 -5.63
CA SER A 342 0.77 13.49 -4.41
C SER A 342 2.01 12.89 -3.78
N GLY A 343 2.57 11.84 -4.39
CA GLY A 343 3.54 10.99 -3.71
C GLY A 343 2.94 10.26 -2.49
N LEU A 344 1.74 10.63 -2.04
CA LEU A 344 0.98 10.00 -0.98
C LEU A 344 -0.23 9.30 -1.59
N LEU A 345 -0.39 8.02 -1.27
CA LEU A 345 -1.54 7.20 -1.58
C LEU A 345 -2.35 6.96 -0.30
N SER A 346 -3.67 7.15 -0.35
CA SER A 346 -4.59 6.86 0.75
C SER A 346 -5.51 5.70 0.37
N TYR A 347 -5.72 4.76 1.30
CA TYR A 347 -6.55 3.54 1.12
C TYR A 347 -7.99 3.68 1.62
N LEU A 348 -8.56 4.89 1.61
CA LEU A 348 -9.94 5.07 2.04
C LEU A 348 -10.90 4.76 0.88
N ASP A 349 -11.82 3.82 1.08
CA ASP A 349 -12.93 3.53 0.16
C ASP A 349 -13.84 4.75 -0.07
N ASP A 350 -14.50 4.77 -1.24
CA ASP A 350 -15.57 5.71 -1.60
C ASP A 350 -16.80 5.55 -0.67
N VAL A 351 -16.93 6.39 0.36
CA VAL A 351 -18.06 6.36 1.33
C VAL A 351 -18.88 7.65 1.41
N ILE A 352 -19.79 7.91 0.46
CA ILE A 352 -20.61 9.14 0.32
C ILE A 352 -20.98 9.78 1.68
N TYR A 353 -20.54 11.03 1.93
CA TYR A 353 -20.95 11.83 3.09
C TYR A 353 -22.42 12.22 2.85
N PRO A 354 -23.37 11.88 3.73
CA PRO A 354 -24.67 12.53 3.67
C PRO A 354 -24.47 14.03 3.93
N GLN A 355 -25.10 14.83 3.07
CA GLN A 355 -25.14 16.27 3.17
C GLN A 355 -25.77 16.71 4.50
N CYS A 356 -25.47 17.97 4.85
CA CYS A 356 -26.06 18.75 5.92
C CYS A 356 -27.51 18.35 6.27
N ILE A 357 -27.75 18.04 7.54
CA ILE A 357 -29.08 17.98 8.15
C ILE A 357 -29.71 19.38 8.00
N PRO A 358 -30.83 19.55 7.27
CA PRO A 358 -31.71 20.69 7.51
C PRO A 358 -32.43 20.46 8.85
N SER A 359 -32.75 21.57 9.53
CA SER A 359 -33.49 21.62 10.79
C SER A 359 -34.68 20.67 10.86
N GLU A 360 -34.90 20.13 12.07
CA GLU A 360 -36.02 19.32 12.55
C GLU A 360 -37.32 19.45 11.73
N HIS A 361 -37.63 18.44 10.92
CA HIS A 361 -38.92 17.73 10.80
C HIS A 361 -38.82 16.71 9.64
N GLU A 362 -39.61 15.64 9.73
CA GLU A 362 -39.73 14.50 8.79
C GLU A 362 -38.73 13.33 8.94
N LEU A 363 -39.02 12.49 9.93
CA LEU A 363 -38.88 11.03 9.85
C LEU A 363 -39.90 10.48 8.86
N LEU A 364 -39.49 9.68 7.88
CA LEU A 364 -40.17 8.43 7.48
C LEU A 364 -39.35 7.60 6.48
N SER A 365 -39.01 6.39 6.93
CA SER A 365 -38.80 5.13 6.18
C SER A 365 -38.24 5.18 4.75
N ARG A 366 -36.96 4.82 4.58
CA ARG A 366 -36.51 4.00 3.44
C ARG A 366 -35.53 2.92 3.90
N ASN A 367 -36.00 1.68 3.81
CA ASN A 367 -35.17 0.48 3.82
C ASN A 367 -34.20 0.54 2.64
N MET A 368 -32.90 0.63 2.91
CA MET A 368 -31.85 0.35 1.94
C MET A 368 -30.96 -0.76 2.48
N ASN A 369 -31.22 -1.97 1.99
CA ASN A 369 -30.33 -3.12 2.07
C ASN A 369 -29.14 -2.84 1.15
N TYR A 370 -28.00 -2.44 1.72
CA TYR A 370 -26.73 -2.41 1.00
C TYR A 370 -25.85 -3.56 1.50
N ASP A 371 -25.66 -4.54 0.62
CA ASP A 371 -24.71 -5.63 0.79
C ASP A 371 -23.27 -5.08 0.68
N MET A 372 -22.71 -4.67 1.83
CA MET A 372 -21.35 -4.15 1.96
C MET A 372 -20.35 -5.32 2.07
N LYS A 373 -20.07 -5.97 0.94
CA LYS A 373 -18.91 -6.84 0.74
C LYS A 373 -18.00 -6.24 -0.32
N ARG A 374 -17.14 -5.27 0.02
CA ARG A 374 -16.03 -4.85 -0.87
C ARG A 374 -14.77 -4.56 -0.08
N MET A 375 -13.67 -5.05 -0.63
CA MET A 375 -12.46 -5.57 0.03
C MET A 375 -11.28 -4.65 -0.27
N ILE A 376 -10.52 -4.27 0.77
CA ILE A 376 -9.21 -3.64 0.64
C ILE A 376 -8.15 -4.73 0.70
N VAL A 377 -7.27 -4.76 -0.29
CA VAL A 377 -6.17 -5.74 -0.39
C VAL A 377 -5.08 -5.40 0.63
N PHE A 378 -5.22 -5.98 1.81
CA PHE A 378 -4.17 -6.65 2.56
C PHE A 378 -4.85 -7.90 3.14
N SER A 379 -4.84 -8.98 2.36
CA SER A 379 -5.34 -10.33 2.66
C SER A 379 -6.35 -10.44 3.84
N ARG A 380 -7.66 -10.48 3.52
CA ARG A 380 -8.76 -10.84 4.45
C ARG A 380 -9.05 -9.88 5.61
N LEU A 381 -8.63 -8.61 5.53
CA LEU A 381 -9.01 -7.58 6.53
C LEU A 381 -10.36 -6.94 6.18
N ASP A 382 -11.42 -7.75 6.05
CA ASP A 382 -12.72 -7.33 5.49
C ASP A 382 -13.53 -6.33 6.34
N LYS A 383 -13.02 -5.84 7.48
CA LYS A 383 -13.90 -5.20 8.48
C LYS A 383 -13.43 -3.91 9.12
N ILE A 384 -12.18 -3.48 8.93
CA ILE A 384 -11.68 -2.27 9.62
C ILE A 384 -10.88 -1.39 8.67
N PRO A 385 -11.37 -0.17 8.38
CA PRO A 385 -10.60 0.80 7.62
C PRO A 385 -9.37 1.20 8.44
N LEU A 386 -8.20 0.69 8.05
CA LEU A 386 -6.93 1.20 8.55
C LEU A 386 -6.60 2.48 7.79
N LEU A 387 -6.26 3.53 8.52
CA LEU A 387 -5.74 4.75 7.91
C LEU A 387 -4.27 4.54 7.51
N ALA A 388 -4.07 3.88 6.38
CA ALA A 388 -2.74 3.68 5.80
C ALA A 388 -2.45 4.73 4.74
N PHE A 389 -1.24 5.30 4.80
CA PHE A 389 -0.67 6.10 3.72
C PHE A 389 0.59 5.44 3.18
N ILE A 390 0.69 5.34 1.87
CA ILE A 390 1.89 4.82 1.20
C ILE A 390 2.55 5.95 0.45
N SER A 391 3.86 6.08 0.61
CA SER A 391 4.67 7.05 -0.12
C SER A 391 6.00 6.46 -0.55
N PRO A 392 6.68 7.10 -1.51
CA PRO A 392 8.11 6.89 -1.65
C PRO A 392 8.86 7.20 -0.33
N PRO A 393 10.06 6.65 -0.14
CA PRO A 393 10.92 6.88 1.02
C PRO A 393 11.13 8.35 1.28
N HIS A 394 11.10 8.73 2.57
CA HIS A 394 11.21 10.13 3.00
C HIS A 394 10.21 11.07 2.35
N MET A 395 9.03 10.55 1.98
CA MET A 395 8.03 11.28 1.20
C MET A 395 8.62 11.86 -0.09
N LEU A 396 9.53 11.12 -0.74
CA LEU A 396 10.14 11.56 -1.97
C LEU A 396 9.04 11.87 -2.99
N TRP A 397 9.14 13.07 -3.59
CA TRP A 397 8.13 13.66 -4.48
C TRP A 397 6.84 14.19 -3.84
N ALA A 398 6.65 14.07 -2.52
CA ALA A 398 5.53 14.74 -1.87
C ALA A 398 5.76 16.27 -1.80
N PRO A 399 4.68 17.08 -1.76
CA PRO A 399 4.79 18.53 -1.57
C PRO A 399 5.51 18.86 -0.26
N ARG A 400 6.30 19.93 -0.26
CA ARG A 400 6.88 20.42 1.00
C ARG A 400 5.80 21.11 1.84
N GLY A 401 5.83 20.93 3.16
CA GLY A 401 4.89 21.60 4.07
C GLY A 401 4.82 23.12 3.88
N SER A 402 5.97 23.76 3.62
CA SER A 402 6.04 25.19 3.32
C SER A 402 5.30 25.62 2.05
N GLU A 403 5.23 24.75 1.03
CA GLU A 403 4.47 25.02 -0.19
C GLU A 403 2.95 24.98 0.10
N LEU A 404 2.52 24.10 1.00
CA LEU A 404 1.13 24.03 1.45
C LEU A 404 0.75 25.30 2.24
N ASP A 405 1.64 25.81 3.08
CA ASP A 405 1.40 27.02 3.87
C ASP A 405 1.41 28.30 3.03
N LEU A 406 2.29 28.41 2.02
CA LEU A 406 2.30 29.54 1.08
C LEU A 406 0.97 29.64 0.32
N HIS A 407 0.42 28.51 -0.14
CA HIS A 407 -0.90 28.50 -0.77
C HIS A 407 -2.04 28.81 0.19
N ARG A 408 -1.94 28.38 1.46
CA ARG A 408 -2.91 28.72 2.50
C ARG A 408 -2.96 30.22 2.75
N ASN A 409 -1.81 30.89 2.75
CA ASN A 409 -1.72 32.33 2.94
C ASN A 409 -2.18 33.11 1.70
N ALA A 410 -1.82 32.67 0.49
CA ALA A 410 -2.30 33.27 -0.75
C ALA A 410 -3.85 33.18 -0.88
N SER A 411 -4.44 32.05 -0.49
CA SER A 411 -5.90 31.87 -0.49
C SER A 411 -6.59 32.79 0.51
N ARG A 412 -6.01 32.97 1.71
CA ARG A 412 -6.51 33.91 2.74
C ARG A 412 -6.40 35.36 2.28
N GLN A 413 -5.34 35.74 1.58
CA GLN A 413 -5.21 37.09 1.01
C GLN A 413 -6.24 37.35 -0.08
N LYS A 414 -6.60 36.32 -0.88
CA LYS A 414 -7.64 36.43 -1.91
C LYS A 414 -9.04 36.56 -1.30
N GLU A 415 -9.36 35.81 -0.24
CA GLU A 415 -10.63 35.95 0.50
C GLU A 415 -10.72 37.30 1.23
N ALA A 416 -9.62 37.77 1.83
CA ALA A 416 -9.57 39.08 2.51
C ALA A 416 -9.67 40.27 1.55
N SER A 417 -9.20 40.14 0.30
CA SER A 417 -9.33 41.18 -0.72
C SER A 417 -10.74 41.26 -1.32
N THR A 418 -11.47 40.15 -1.41
CA THR A 418 -12.90 40.18 -1.78
C THR A 418 -13.81 40.77 -0.70
N HIS A 419 -13.40 40.79 0.57
CA HIS A 419 -14.18 41.38 1.67
C HIS A 419 -13.75 42.80 2.07
N ARG A 420 -12.68 43.36 1.50
CA ARG A 420 -12.25 44.75 1.74
C ARG A 420 -12.41 45.62 0.49
N MET A 421 -13.66 45.93 0.15
CA MET A 421 -13.99 47.22 -0.45
C MET A 421 -14.61 48.10 0.64
N GLY A 422 -13.74 48.77 1.42
CA GLY A 422 -14.16 49.71 2.46
C GLY A 422 -13.21 49.72 3.65
N GLY A 423 -12.18 50.57 3.62
CA GLY A 423 -11.39 50.92 4.82
C GLY A 423 -9.88 50.78 4.66
N LYS A 424 -9.19 51.92 4.64
CA LYS A 424 -7.73 52.06 4.67
C LYS A 424 -7.20 51.79 6.10
N SER A 425 -6.30 50.82 6.29
CA SER A 425 -5.25 50.93 7.33
C SER A 425 -4.09 49.96 7.08
N GLY A 426 -2.88 50.45 7.38
CA GLY A 426 -1.61 49.77 7.13
C GLY A 426 -1.15 48.88 8.29
N TYR A 427 -0.52 47.76 7.95
CA TYR A 427 0.25 46.94 8.89
C TYR A 427 1.53 46.42 8.24
N ARG A 428 2.64 46.53 8.99
CA ARG A 428 3.99 46.09 8.60
C ARG A 428 4.12 44.56 8.69
N GLN A 429 4.73 43.97 7.66
CA GLN A 429 5.12 42.55 7.62
C GLN A 429 6.41 42.31 8.43
N ALA A 430 6.44 41.20 9.17
CA ALA A 430 7.63 40.65 9.80
C ALA A 430 8.31 39.59 8.89
N SER A 431 9.63 39.56 8.90
CA SER A 431 10.49 38.75 8.04
C SER A 431 10.56 37.26 8.47
N PRO A 432 10.69 36.30 7.54
CA PRO A 432 10.81 34.89 7.89
C PRO A 432 12.25 34.45 8.20
N MET A 433 12.38 33.56 9.19
CA MET A 433 13.61 32.89 9.63
C MET A 433 14.16 31.90 8.59
N ARG A 434 15.50 31.85 8.45
CA ARG A 434 16.23 30.88 7.60
C ARG A 434 16.51 29.57 8.35
N TRP A 435 16.35 28.44 7.66
CA TRP A 435 16.73 27.10 8.11
C TRP A 435 17.94 26.60 7.32
N TYR A 436 18.90 25.95 7.99
CA TYR A 436 20.05 25.29 7.37
C TYR A 436 19.79 23.79 7.17
N ARG A 437 20.41 23.21 6.13
CA ARG A 437 20.26 21.81 5.72
C ARG A 437 21.62 21.13 5.59
N PHE A 438 21.70 19.88 6.02
CA PHE A 438 22.72 18.91 5.64
C PHE A 438 22.08 17.83 4.75
N PHE A 439 22.75 17.45 3.66
CA PHE A 439 22.36 16.34 2.79
C PHE A 439 23.50 15.33 2.69
N GLY A 440 23.21 14.07 3.01
CA GLY A 440 23.92 12.92 2.49
C GLY A 440 23.05 12.23 1.43
N SER A 441 23.63 11.89 0.28
CA SER A 441 22.94 11.29 -0.87
C SER A 441 23.35 9.83 -1.01
N THR A 442 22.39 8.90 -0.95
CA THR A 442 22.55 7.55 -1.53
C THR A 442 21.26 7.17 -2.27
N SER A 443 21.40 6.75 -3.53
CA SER A 443 20.31 6.38 -4.42
C SER A 443 20.06 4.88 -4.37
N LYS A 444 18.95 4.43 -3.77
CA LYS A 444 18.37 3.09 -3.95
C LYS A 444 16.85 3.19 -4.02
N CYS A 445 16.24 2.47 -4.95
CA CYS A 445 14.78 2.35 -5.04
C CYS A 445 14.27 1.51 -3.86
N SER A 446 13.59 2.14 -2.91
CA SER A 446 12.81 1.49 -1.86
C SER A 446 11.38 2.03 -1.90
N CYS A 447 10.41 1.25 -1.43
CA CYS A 447 9.07 1.74 -1.11
C CYS A 447 8.96 1.83 0.41
N THR A 448 8.32 2.88 0.92
CA THR A 448 8.25 3.13 2.36
C THR A 448 6.80 3.28 2.81
N MET A 449 6.40 2.51 3.81
CA MET A 449 5.13 2.73 4.49
C MET A 449 5.38 3.63 5.71
N ILE A 450 4.76 4.81 5.75
CA ILE A 450 4.82 5.72 6.91
C ILE A 450 3.39 5.92 7.44
N ALA A 451 3.14 5.51 8.68
CA ALA A 451 1.89 5.81 9.38
C ALA A 451 2.02 7.13 10.16
N TYR A 452 1.12 8.09 9.90
CA TYR A 452 1.03 9.35 10.66
C TYR A 452 -0.19 9.34 11.57
N CYS A 453 -0.03 9.82 12.81
CA CYS A 453 -1.14 10.24 13.67
C CYS A 453 -0.95 11.72 14.03
N CYS A 454 -1.89 12.58 13.65
CA CYS A 454 -1.98 13.92 14.23
C CYS A 454 -2.86 13.84 15.49
N VAL A 455 -2.24 13.90 16.66
CA VAL A 455 -2.97 14.16 17.91
C VAL A 455 -3.03 15.68 18.07
N LYS A 456 -4.24 16.21 18.25
CA LYS A 456 -4.47 17.63 18.52
C LYS A 456 -4.70 17.83 20.01
#